data_AF-Q4RB34-F1
#
_entry.id   AF-Q4RB34-F1
#
_cell.length_a   1.000
_cell.length_b   1.000
_cell.length_c   1.000
_cell.angle_alpha   90.00
_cell.angle_beta   90.00
_cell.angle_gamma   90.00
#
_symmetry.space_group_name_H-M   'P 1'
#
loop_
_entity.id
_entity.type
_entity.pdbx_description
1 polymer ?
#
loop_
_entity_poly.entity_id
_entity_poly.type
_entity_poly.pdbx_seq_one_letter_code
_entity_poly.pdbx_strand_id
1 'polypeptide(L)' 'VEHPITECITGLDLVEQMIRVAKGYRLNHKQEDIPINGWAIESRVYAEV' A
#
# COMPACT_ATOMS: atom_id res chain seq x y z
N VAL A 1 8.36 -4.41 0.59
CA VAL A 1 9.25 -3.31 1.03
C VAL A 1 8.81 -2.02 0.38
N GLU A 2 8.80 -1.91 -0.95
CA GLU A 2 8.32 -0.71 -1.69
C GLU A 2 6.79 -0.45 -1.60
N HIS A 3 6.07 -1.00 -0.61
CA HIS A 3 4.65 -0.71 -0.48
C HIS A 3 4.32 0.76 -0.13
N PRO A 4 5.18 1.53 0.58
CA PRO A 4 4.91 2.93 0.90
C PRO A 4 4.56 3.78 -0.32
N ILE A 5 5.20 3.57 -1.49
CA ILE A 5 4.84 4.34 -2.69
C ILE A 5 3.40 4.11 -3.15
N THR A 6 2.89 2.89 -3.02
CA THR A 6 1.51 2.56 -3.40
C THR A 6 0.54 3.12 -2.38
N GLU A 7 0.86 3.00 -1.09
CA GLU A 7 0.03 3.49 0.00
C GLU A 7 -0.09 5.02 -0.04
N CYS A 8 0.98 5.73 -0.37
CA CYS A 8 0.98 7.19 -0.51
C CYS A 8 0.04 7.71 -1.62
N ILE A 9 -0.06 7.02 -2.76
CA ILE A 9 -0.89 7.48 -3.89
C ILE A 9 -2.32 6.93 -3.84
N THR A 10 -2.54 5.79 -3.19
CA THR A 10 -3.87 5.16 -3.08
C THR A 10 -4.61 5.52 -1.79
N GLY A 11 -3.89 5.93 -0.74
CA GLY A 11 -4.44 6.18 0.59
C GLY A 11 -4.85 4.90 1.34
N LEU A 12 -4.47 3.73 0.84
CA LEU A 12 -4.74 2.44 1.46
C LEU A 12 -3.55 2.02 2.33
N ASP A 13 -3.82 1.31 3.44
CA ASP A 13 -2.82 0.60 4.23
C ASP A 13 -2.83 -0.88 3.81
N LEU A 14 -1.79 -1.31 3.08
CA LEU A 14 -1.70 -2.66 2.55
C LEU A 14 -1.45 -3.69 3.66
N VAL A 15 -0.73 -3.32 4.71
CA VAL A 15 -0.46 -4.22 5.85
C VAL A 15 -1.75 -4.47 6.64
N GLU A 16 -2.57 -3.45 6.88
CA GLU A 16 -3.90 -3.60 7.48
C GLU A 16 -4.77 -4.55 6.64
N GLN A 17 -4.88 -4.31 5.33
CA GLN A 17 -5.70 -5.16 4.46
C GLN A 17 -5.19 -6.61 4.43
N MET A 18 -3.88 -6.84 4.43
CA MET A 18 -3.29 -8.18 4.53
C MET A 18 -3.73 -8.90 5.81
N ILE A 19 -3.69 -8.22 6.96
CA ILE A 19 -4.12 -8.79 8.25
C ILE A 19 -5.63 -9.09 8.24
N ARG A 20 -6.44 -8.21 7.64
CA ARG A 20 -7.89 -8.42 7.52
C ARG A 20 -8.21 -9.65 6.68
N VAL A 21 -7.61 -9.76 5.50
CA VAL A 21 -7.82 -10.91 4.61
C VAL A 21 -7.32 -12.20 5.26
N ALA A 22 -6.19 -12.16 5.98
CA ALA A 22 -5.69 -13.31 6.73
C ALA A 22 -6.67 -13.80 7.82
N LYS A 23 -7.51 -12.92 8.37
CA LYS A 23 -8.60 -13.26 9.31
C LYS A 23 -9.90 -13.70 8.63
N GLY A 24 -9.91 -13.86 7.30
CA GLY A 24 -11.08 -14.30 6.53
C GLY A 24 -12.07 -13.17 6.18
N TYR A 25 -11.73 -11.91 6.43
CA TYR A 25 -12.54 -10.79 5.96
C TYR A 25 -12.40 -10.61 4.45
N ARG A 26 -13.47 -10.13 3.81
CA ARG A 26 -13.45 -9.77 2.38
C ARG A 26 -12.71 -8.45 2.18
N LEU A 27 -12.24 -8.23 0.94
CA LEU A 27 -11.73 -6.92 0.52
C LEU A 27 -12.86 -5.89 0.61
N ASN A 28 -12.58 -4.75 1.23
CA ASN A 28 -13.56 -3.67 1.41
C ASN A 28 -13.77 -2.82 0.15
N HIS A 29 -12.81 -2.87 -0.78
CA HIS A 29 -12.74 -1.98 -1.94
C HIS A 29 -12.88 -2.79 -3.22
N LYS A 30 -13.60 -2.22 -4.19
CA LYS A 30 -13.58 -2.65 -5.59
C LYS A 30 -12.50 -1.87 -6.34
N GLN A 31 -12.21 -2.31 -7.57
CA GLN A 31 -11.22 -1.64 -8.42
C GLN A 31 -11.56 -0.17 -8.69
N GLU A 32 -12.85 0.16 -8.81
CA GLU A 32 -13.34 1.53 -9.03
C GLU A 32 -13.15 2.45 -7.81
N ASP A 33 -12.97 1.88 -6.62
CA ASP A 33 -12.80 2.62 -5.37
C ASP A 33 -11.34 2.99 -5.08
N ILE A 34 -10.38 2.54 -5.90
CA ILE A 34 -8.95 2.75 -5.68
C ILE A 34 -8.48 3.96 -6.49
N PRO A 35 -8.32 5.15 -5.88
CA PRO A 35 -7.82 6.31 -6.59
C PRO A 35 -6.31 6.22 -6.81
N ILE A 36 -5.82 6.99 -7.78
CA ILE A 36 -4.39 7.27 -7.96
C ILE A 36 -4.22 8.77 -7.85
N ASN A 37 -3.78 9.24 -6.68
CA ASN A 37 -3.66 10.65 -6.35
C ASN A 37 -2.18 11.08 -6.29
N GLY A 38 -1.74 11.80 -7.31
CA GLY A 38 -0.38 12.37 -7.35
C GLY A 38 0.71 11.33 -7.62
N TRP A 39 1.90 11.59 -7.07
CA TRP A 39 3.11 10.79 -7.26
C TRP A 39 3.82 10.58 -5.92
N ALA A 40 4.45 9.41 -5.76
CA ALA A 40 5.28 9.09 -4.61
C ALA A 40 6.62 8.52 -5.08
N ILE A 41 7.67 8.78 -4.31
CA ILE A 41 9.03 8.27 -4.54
C ILE A 41 9.51 7.66 -3.23
N GLU A 42 10.12 6.47 -3.30
CA GLU A 42 10.82 5.85 -2.19
C GLU A 42 12.30 5.71 -2.54
N SER A 43 13.15 5.99 -1.57
CA SER A 43 14.58 5.73 -1.63
C SER A 43 14.98 4.96 -0.38
N ARG A 44 15.92 4.04 -0.54
CA ARG A 44 16.44 3.24 0.57
C ARG A 44 17.82 3.75 0.92
N VAL A 45 17.99 4.07 2.20
CA VAL A 45 19.31 4.41 2.75
C VAL A 45 19.94 3.11 3.21
N TYR A 46 20.95 2.65 2.47
CA TYR A 46 21.74 1.49 2.82
C TYR A 46 23.13 1.90 3.30
N ALA A 47 23.66 1.15 4.27
CA ALA A 47 25.08 1.20 4.63
C ALA A 47 25.87 0.25 3.71
N GLU A 48 25.91 0.56 2.42
CA GLU A 48 26.74 -0.17 1.45
C GLU A 48 28.23 0.17 1.68
N VAL A 49 29.10 -0.84 1.54
CA VAL A 49 30.56 -0.75 1.74
C VAL A 49 31.29 -0.89 0.41
#